data_AF-A0A6C2U9M1-F1
#
_entry.id   AF-A0A6C2U9M1-F1
#
_cell.length_a   1.000
_cell.length_b   1.000
_cell.length_c   1.000
_cell.angle_alpha   90.00
_cell.angle_beta   90.00
_cell.angle_gamma   90.00
#
_symmetry.space_group_name_H-M   'P 1'
#
loop_
_entity.id
_entity.type
_entity.pdbx_description
1 polymer ?
#
loop_
_entity_poly.entity_id
_entity_poly.type
_entity_poly.pdbx_seq_one_letter_code
_entity_poly.pdbx_strand_id
1 'polypeptide(L)'
;MCNLLEKLILEEVGGKNTAIHAYDGIIWKIRTGFLTLLFVGWSVLLKSIADDPGQPINRLGILCIAMLVFSLCLALGAWLVDINYLHRKYRVILALNSLTDKIKASPDDLSSIPNRLLQVSGDSSDNPYKCEGYKLAYRTSLGVFFLPPLILSVAAAVIICFAGNGTAPLKPNTSTTPSQMETMNTSGNMIDTNHT
;
A
#
# COMPACT_ATOMS: atom_id res chain seq x y z
N MET A 1 38.72 40.36 0.21
CA MET A 1 38.38 39.21 -0.64
C MET A 1 37.82 38.02 0.16
N CYS A 2 38.31 37.70 1.37
CA CYS A 2 37.80 36.58 2.19
C CYS A 2 36.30 36.61 2.52
N ASN A 3 35.73 37.81 2.75
CA ASN A 3 34.30 37.97 3.10
C ASN A 3 33.30 37.55 2.00
N LEU A 4 33.70 37.53 0.72
CA LEU A 4 32.81 37.17 -0.39
C LEU A 4 32.71 35.64 -0.54
N LEU A 5 33.83 34.94 -0.36
CA LEU A 5 33.90 33.49 -0.45
C LEU A 5 33.20 32.81 0.73
N GLU A 6 33.34 33.37 1.92
CA GLU A 6 32.61 32.91 3.11
C GLU A 6 31.09 33.07 2.96
N LYS A 7 30.62 34.21 2.45
CA LYS A 7 29.20 34.44 2.15
C LYS A 7 28.66 33.47 1.09
N LEU A 8 29.42 33.23 0.03
CA LEU A 8 29.05 32.29 -1.03
C LEU A 8 28.91 30.86 -0.50
N ILE A 9 29.82 30.43 0.38
CA ILE A 9 29.77 29.10 1.02
C ILE A 9 28.56 28.98 1.96
N LEU A 10 28.29 30.01 2.78
CA LEU A 10 27.13 30.04 3.65
C LEU A 10 25.80 29.99 2.87
N GLU A 11 25.73 30.71 1.75
CA GLU A 11 24.58 30.71 0.85
C GLU A 11 24.38 29.33 0.20
N GLU A 12 25.45 28.70 -0.26
CA GLU A 12 25.40 27.35 -0.85
C GLU A 12 25.00 26.29 0.19
N VAL A 13 25.51 26.37 1.43
CA VAL A 13 25.11 25.49 2.54
C VAL A 13 23.62 25.67 2.85
N GLY A 14 23.14 26.92 2.90
CA GLY A 14 21.72 27.24 3.09
C GLY A 14 20.84 26.72 1.96
N GLY A 15 21.31 26.83 0.71
CA GLY A 15 20.64 26.30 -0.48
C GLY A 15 20.51 24.78 -0.44
N LYS A 16 21.59 24.06 -0.10
CA LYS A 16 21.57 22.59 0.03
C LYS A 16 20.67 22.13 1.18
N ASN A 17 20.64 22.84 2.31
CA ASN A 17 19.73 22.51 3.42
C ASN A 17 18.26 22.69 3.04
N THR A 18 17.94 23.78 2.32
CA THR A 18 16.58 24.03 1.81
C THR A 18 16.15 22.94 0.83
N ALA A 19 17.06 22.50 -0.04
CA ALA A 19 16.80 21.40 -0.97
C ALA A 19 16.51 20.07 -0.24
N ILE A 20 17.25 19.76 0.83
CA ILE A 20 17.01 18.57 1.66
C ILE A 20 15.60 18.59 2.27
N HIS A 21 15.16 19.74 2.79
CA HIS A 21 13.81 19.90 3.33
C HIS A 21 12.72 19.78 2.26
N ALA A 22 12.95 20.31 1.05
CA ALA A 22 12.03 20.15 -0.07
C ALA A 22 11.85 18.66 -0.44
N TYR A 23 12.95 17.89 -0.47
CA TYR A 23 12.88 16.45 -0.71
C TYR A 23 12.11 15.70 0.38
N ASP A 24 12.28 16.07 1.65
CA ASP A 24 11.47 15.48 2.74
C ASP A 24 9.98 15.75 2.58
N GLY A 25 9.61 16.96 2.18
CA GLY A 25 8.21 17.29 1.88
C GLY A 25 7.64 16.43 0.75
N ILE A 26 8.41 16.17 -0.31
CA ILE A 26 7.99 15.33 -1.44
C ILE A 26 7.83 13.86 -0.99
N ILE A 27 8.84 13.31 -0.30
CA ILE A 27 8.82 11.95 0.26
C ILE A 27 7.60 11.75 1.16
N TRP A 28 7.33 12.72 2.04
CA TRP A 28 6.17 12.69 2.93
C TRP A 28 4.84 12.65 2.16
N LYS A 29 4.69 13.48 1.13
CA LYS A 29 3.48 13.52 0.28
C LYS A 29 3.26 12.22 -0.47
N ILE A 30 4.32 11.58 -0.97
CA ILE A 30 4.23 10.28 -1.64
C ILE A 30 3.72 9.21 -0.67
N ARG A 31 4.27 9.16 0.55
CA ARG A 31 3.89 8.17 1.57
C ARG A 31 2.45 8.35 2.05
N THR A 32 2.06 9.58 2.36
CA THR A 32 0.69 9.88 2.82
C THR A 32 -0.34 9.71 1.71
N GLY A 33 -0.01 10.10 0.46
CA GLY A 33 -0.85 9.87 -0.70
C GLY A 33 -1.09 8.39 -0.97
N PHE A 34 -0.03 7.57 -0.90
CA PHE A 34 -0.16 6.11 -1.02
C PHE A 34 -1.07 5.51 0.06
N LEU A 35 -0.84 5.84 1.34
CA LEU A 35 -1.70 5.36 2.43
C LEU A 35 -3.17 5.74 2.20
N THR A 36 -3.42 6.97 1.77
CA THR A 36 -4.78 7.46 1.53
C THR A 36 -5.46 6.67 0.43
N LEU A 37 -4.81 6.46 -0.72
CA LEU A 37 -5.37 5.66 -1.82
C LEU A 37 -5.63 4.22 -1.40
N LEU A 38 -4.72 3.64 -0.62
CA LEU A 38 -4.86 2.27 -0.13
C LEU A 38 -6.05 2.17 0.83
N PHE A 39 -6.14 3.00 1.87
CA PHE A 39 -7.28 2.96 2.79
C PHE A 39 -8.62 3.26 2.12
N VAL A 40 -8.66 4.18 1.15
CA VAL A 40 -9.89 4.48 0.39
C VAL A 40 -10.29 3.30 -0.49
N GLY A 41 -9.34 2.65 -1.18
CA GLY A 41 -9.65 1.47 -2.00
C GLY A 41 -10.22 0.32 -1.17
N TRP A 42 -9.63 0.07 0.01
CA TRP A 42 -10.08 -0.98 0.91
C TRP A 42 -11.39 -0.64 1.64
N SER A 43 -11.65 0.63 1.95
CA SER A 43 -12.92 1.03 2.58
C SER A 43 -14.10 0.86 1.63
N VAL A 44 -13.92 1.12 0.33
CA VAL A 44 -14.94 0.85 -0.69
C VAL A 44 -15.24 -0.65 -0.78
N LEU A 45 -14.22 -1.50 -0.71
CA LEU A 45 -14.40 -2.96 -0.69
C LEU A 45 -15.17 -3.41 0.55
N LEU A 46 -14.79 -2.93 1.74
CA LEU A 46 -15.51 -3.24 2.99
C LEU A 46 -16.96 -2.78 2.96
N LYS A 47 -17.23 -1.59 2.40
CA LYS A 47 -18.60 -1.10 2.21
C LYS A 47 -19.41 -2.00 1.28
N SER A 48 -18.82 -2.45 0.17
CA SER A 48 -19.48 -3.37 -0.75
C SER A 48 -19.84 -4.72 -0.11
N ILE A 49 -19.05 -5.19 0.86
CA ILE A 49 -19.35 -6.42 1.62
C ILE A 49 -20.48 -6.17 2.62
N ALA A 50 -20.45 -5.02 3.30
CA ALA A 50 -21.46 -4.67 4.30
C ALA A 50 -22.85 -4.44 3.68
N ASP A 51 -22.90 -3.86 2.48
CA ASP A 51 -24.16 -3.54 1.80
C ASP A 51 -24.83 -4.79 1.17
N ASP A 52 -24.09 -5.90 0.95
CA ASP A 52 -24.62 -7.11 0.33
C ASP A 52 -23.99 -8.40 0.90
N PRO A 53 -24.44 -8.85 2.09
CA PRO A 53 -23.86 -10.00 2.81
C PRO A 53 -24.17 -11.36 2.16
N GLY A 54 -25.05 -11.41 1.16
CA GLY A 54 -25.46 -12.64 0.47
C GLY A 54 -24.57 -13.02 -0.72
N GLN A 55 -23.50 -12.26 -1.00
CA GLN A 55 -22.67 -12.50 -2.18
C GLN A 55 -21.93 -13.83 -2.12
N PRO A 56 -21.82 -14.54 -3.26
CA PRO A 56 -21.08 -15.79 -3.33
C PRO A 56 -19.60 -15.56 -3.00
N ILE A 57 -19.05 -16.40 -2.09
CA ILE A 57 -17.67 -16.33 -1.59
C ILE A 57 -16.64 -16.25 -2.74
N ASN A 58 -16.91 -16.91 -3.87
CA ASN A 58 -16.03 -16.88 -5.04
C ASN A 58 -15.87 -15.46 -5.63
N ARG A 59 -16.95 -14.67 -5.68
CA ARG A 59 -16.91 -13.30 -6.21
C ARG A 59 -16.14 -12.37 -5.28
N LEU A 60 -16.33 -12.55 -3.97
CA LEU A 60 -15.59 -11.83 -2.93
C LEU A 60 -14.09 -12.16 -2.99
N GLY A 61 -13.75 -13.43 -3.13
CA GLY A 61 -12.36 -13.88 -3.26
C GLY A 61 -11.66 -13.26 -4.47
N ILE A 62 -12.30 -13.25 -5.63
CA ILE A 62 -11.77 -12.62 -6.86
C ILE A 62 -11.55 -11.11 -6.65
N LEU A 63 -12.51 -10.42 -6.03
CA LEU A 63 -12.40 -8.98 -5.75
C LEU A 63 -11.25 -8.66 -4.79
N CYS A 64 -11.10 -9.44 -3.71
CA CYS A 64 -10.00 -9.30 -2.75
C CYS A 64 -8.64 -9.54 -3.43
N ILE A 65 -8.52 -10.56 -4.30
CA ILE A 65 -7.30 -10.82 -5.07
C ILE A 65 -6.99 -9.65 -6.02
N ALA A 66 -8.00 -9.15 -6.74
CA ALA A 66 -7.82 -8.01 -7.65
C ALA A 66 -7.35 -6.75 -6.89
N MET A 67 -7.95 -6.45 -5.73
CA MET A 67 -7.54 -5.32 -4.88
C MET A 67 -6.15 -5.50 -4.27
N LEU A 68 -5.76 -6.74 -3.95
CA LEU A 68 -4.40 -7.03 -3.49
C LEU A 68 -3.37 -6.79 -4.59
N VAL A 69 -3.62 -7.29 -5.80
CA VAL A 69 -2.74 -7.04 -6.95
C VAL A 69 -2.64 -5.55 -7.26
N PHE A 70 -3.77 -4.84 -7.24
CA PHE A 70 -3.80 -3.40 -7.43
C PHE A 70 -3.00 -2.65 -6.34
N SER A 71 -3.18 -3.04 -5.07
CA SER A 71 -2.42 -2.48 -3.94
C SER A 71 -0.92 -2.73 -4.08
N LEU A 72 -0.53 -3.92 -4.56
CA LEU A 72 0.87 -4.27 -4.79
C LEU A 72 1.49 -3.45 -5.93
N CYS A 73 0.75 -3.25 -7.04
CA CYS A 73 1.18 -2.38 -8.14
C CYS A 73 1.36 -0.93 -7.67
N LEU A 74 0.42 -0.40 -6.88
CA LEU A 74 0.53 0.94 -6.29
C LEU A 74 1.72 1.03 -5.33
N ALA A 75 1.94 0.01 -4.50
CA ALA A 75 3.07 -0.03 -3.57
C ALA A 75 4.40 -0.03 -4.32
N LEU A 76 4.54 -0.84 -5.39
CA LEU A 76 5.74 -0.89 -6.23
C LEU A 76 5.98 0.45 -6.93
N GLY A 77 4.94 1.06 -7.51
CA GLY A 77 5.04 2.37 -8.16
C GLY A 77 5.47 3.47 -7.19
N ALA A 78 4.81 3.56 -6.04
CA ALA A 78 5.13 4.55 -5.02
C ALA A 78 6.54 4.34 -4.43
N TRP A 79 6.95 3.08 -4.22
CA TRP A 79 8.28 2.72 -3.73
C TRP A 79 9.39 3.08 -4.72
N LEU A 80 9.21 2.84 -6.01
CA LEU A 80 10.17 3.23 -7.05
C LEU A 80 10.35 4.75 -7.09
N VAL A 81 9.26 5.50 -7.00
CA VAL A 81 9.32 6.96 -6.93
C VAL A 81 10.03 7.40 -5.65
N ASP A 82 9.70 6.84 -4.49
CA ASP A 82 10.32 7.15 -3.20
C ASP A 82 11.84 6.91 -3.23
N ILE A 83 12.30 5.76 -3.74
CA ILE A 83 13.74 5.44 -3.86
C ILE A 83 14.46 6.44 -4.75
N ASN A 84 13.88 6.83 -5.88
CA ASN A 84 14.49 7.80 -6.78
C ASN A 84 14.68 9.17 -6.10
N TYR A 85 13.68 9.63 -5.34
CA TYR A 85 13.82 10.85 -4.55
C TYR A 85 14.80 10.69 -3.38
N LEU A 86 14.83 9.53 -2.74
CA LEU A 86 15.78 9.21 -1.67
C LEU A 86 17.23 9.24 -2.18
N HIS A 87 17.49 8.67 -3.37
CA HIS A 87 18.79 8.71 -4.04
C HIS A 87 19.24 10.15 -4.32
N ARG A 88 18.33 11.02 -4.76
CA ARG A 88 18.65 12.43 -4.99
C ARG A 88 18.93 13.16 -3.68
N LYS A 89 18.11 12.93 -2.64
CA LYS A 89 18.29 13.52 -1.31
C LYS A 89 19.65 13.19 -0.69
N TYR A 90 20.01 11.90 -0.66
CA TYR A 90 21.27 11.47 -0.02
C TYR A 90 22.52 11.88 -0.80
N ARG A 91 22.43 12.06 -2.12
CA ARG A 91 23.51 12.69 -2.90
C ARG A 91 23.77 14.13 -2.45
N VAL A 92 22.72 14.91 -2.19
CA VAL A 92 22.85 16.28 -1.68
C VAL A 92 23.44 16.30 -0.27
N ILE A 93 22.95 15.43 0.62
CA ILE A 93 23.45 15.34 2.02
C ILE A 93 24.95 14.99 2.05
N LEU A 94 25.38 14.03 1.24
CA LEU A 94 26.77 13.59 1.25
C LEU A 94 27.72 14.64 0.66
N ALA A 95 27.27 15.37 -0.38
CA ALA A 95 27.99 16.53 -0.91
C ALA A 95 28.11 17.65 0.13
N LEU A 96 27.03 17.92 0.88
CA LEU A 96 27.03 18.91 1.95
C LEU A 96 27.98 18.52 3.10
N ASN A 97 27.92 17.27 3.58
CA ASN A 97 28.83 16.80 4.62
C ASN A 97 30.29 16.88 4.19
N SER A 98 30.61 16.51 2.95
CA SER A 98 31.97 16.63 2.41
C SER A 98 32.44 18.10 2.34
N LEU A 99 31.55 19.03 2.02
CA LEU A 99 31.86 20.47 2.04
C LEU A 99 32.14 20.95 3.48
N THR A 100 31.27 20.58 4.43
CA THR A 100 31.43 20.91 5.85
C THR A 100 32.71 20.33 6.46
N ASP A 101 33.06 19.09 6.13
CA ASP A 101 34.28 18.44 6.62
C ASP A 101 35.54 19.13 6.10
N LYS A 102 35.53 19.59 4.84
CA LYS A 102 36.65 20.35 4.26
C LYS A 102 36.79 21.75 4.88
N ILE A 103 35.68 22.42 5.15
CA ILE A 103 35.68 23.72 5.84
C ILE A 103 36.23 23.58 7.26
N LYS A 104 35.87 22.50 7.98
CA LYS A 104 36.39 22.22 9.32
C LYS A 104 37.88 21.85 9.32
N ALA A 105 38.36 21.18 8.27
CA ALA A 105 39.76 20.75 8.17
C ALA A 105 40.72 21.90 7.81
N SER A 106 40.27 22.90 7.05
CA SER A 106 41.09 24.04 6.63
C SER A 106 40.31 25.36 6.75
N PRO A 107 40.22 25.96 7.95
CA PRO A 107 39.50 27.21 8.16
C PRO A 107 40.15 28.43 7.47
N ASP A 108 41.47 28.40 7.23
CA ASP A 108 42.22 29.54 6.65
C ASP A 108 42.45 29.45 5.14
N ASP A 109 42.24 28.29 4.51
CA ASP A 109 42.50 28.08 3.06
C ASP A 109 41.23 27.69 2.31
N LEU A 110 40.26 28.60 2.28
CA LEU A 110 39.02 28.45 1.52
C LEU A 110 39.26 28.42 0.00
N SER A 111 40.44 28.81 -0.48
CA SER A 111 40.79 28.89 -1.90
C SER A 111 41.02 27.51 -2.53
N SER A 112 41.31 26.49 -1.72
CA SER A 112 41.52 25.11 -2.15
C SER A 112 40.22 24.30 -2.25
N ILE A 113 39.05 24.90 -2.00
CA ILE A 113 37.76 24.22 -2.08
C ILE A 113 37.47 23.94 -3.57
N PRO A 114 37.41 22.67 -4.00
CA PRO A 114 37.21 22.35 -5.41
C PRO A 114 35.85 22.86 -5.87
N ASN A 115 35.81 23.58 -7.01
CA ASN A 115 34.56 24.03 -7.66
C ASN A 115 33.57 22.88 -7.90
N ARG A 116 34.03 21.62 -7.95
CA ARG A 116 33.19 20.42 -8.05
C ARG A 116 32.27 20.21 -6.84
N LEU A 117 32.63 20.72 -5.66
CA LEU A 117 31.78 20.69 -4.45
C LEU A 117 30.78 21.86 -4.39
N LEU A 118 31.10 22.98 -5.04
CA LEU A 118 30.21 24.11 -5.29
C LEU A 118 29.27 23.88 -6.49
N GLN A 119 29.55 22.86 -7.30
CA GLN A 119 28.69 22.47 -8.41
C GLN A 119 27.38 21.89 -7.87
N VAL A 120 26.26 22.31 -8.46
CA VAL A 120 24.89 21.93 -8.08
C VAL A 120 24.83 20.41 -7.86
N SER A 121 24.63 20.04 -6.59
CA SER A 121 24.65 18.65 -6.14
C SER A 121 23.45 17.91 -6.73
N GLY A 122 23.67 17.32 -7.90
CA GLY A 122 22.64 16.66 -8.71
C GLY A 122 23.15 16.25 -10.09
N ASP A 123 24.19 16.93 -10.60
CA ASP A 123 24.61 16.81 -12.00
C ASP A 123 25.70 15.74 -12.26
N SER A 124 26.44 15.31 -11.24
CA SER A 124 27.43 14.23 -11.38
C SER A 124 26.85 12.88 -10.97
N SER A 125 26.70 11.98 -11.95
CA SER A 125 26.26 10.58 -11.74
C SER A 125 27.24 9.74 -10.91
N ASP A 126 28.48 10.21 -10.73
CA ASP A 126 29.57 9.47 -10.07
C ASP A 126 29.58 9.61 -8.54
N ASN A 127 28.69 10.44 -7.96
CA ASN A 127 28.75 10.72 -6.53
C ASN A 127 28.15 9.58 -5.69
N PRO A 128 28.86 9.11 -4.65
CA PRO A 128 28.39 8.02 -3.81
C PRO A 128 27.15 8.43 -2.99
N TYR A 129 26.11 7.61 -3.02
CA TYR A 129 24.87 7.80 -2.25
C TYR A 129 24.70 6.80 -1.10
N LYS A 130 25.58 5.79 -1.03
CA LYS A 130 25.50 4.71 -0.05
C LYS A 130 26.13 5.15 1.26
N CYS A 131 25.31 5.51 2.24
CA CYS A 131 25.71 5.74 3.63
C CYS A 131 24.82 4.94 4.60
N GLU A 132 25.22 4.83 5.87
CA GLU A 132 24.43 4.18 6.93
C GLU A 132 23.00 4.76 7.02
N GLY A 133 22.86 6.08 6.94
CA GLY A 133 21.57 6.76 6.91
C GLY A 133 20.69 6.36 5.72
N TYR A 134 21.28 6.14 4.54
CA TYR A 134 20.55 5.68 3.36
C TYR A 134 20.01 4.26 3.54
N LYS A 135 20.80 3.34 4.12
CA LYS A 135 20.35 1.97 4.39
C LYS A 135 19.15 1.96 5.34
N LEU A 136 19.20 2.78 6.39
CA LEU A 136 18.09 2.89 7.34
C LEU A 136 16.83 3.45 6.66
N ALA A 137 16.96 4.54 5.90
CA ALA A 137 15.84 5.15 5.20
C ALA A 137 15.23 4.24 4.12
N TYR A 138 16.06 3.43 3.45
CA TYR A 138 15.62 2.41 2.50
C TYR A 138 14.78 1.32 3.19
N ARG A 139 15.24 0.82 4.35
CA ARG A 139 14.46 -0.16 5.14
C ARG A 139 13.14 0.42 5.62
N THR A 140 13.13 1.67 6.08
CA THR A 140 11.90 2.35 6.50
C THR A 140 10.94 2.53 5.33
N SER A 141 11.43 2.91 4.15
CA SER A 141 10.62 3.03 2.93
C SER A 141 9.94 1.69 2.60
N LEU A 142 10.70 0.59 2.62
CA LEU A 142 10.17 -0.74 2.37
C LEU A 142 9.08 -1.12 3.38
N GLY A 143 9.29 -0.82 4.67
CA GLY A 143 8.25 -1.02 5.70
C GLY A 143 6.97 -0.23 5.43
N VAL A 144 7.08 1.06 5.06
CA VAL A 144 5.90 1.92 4.84
C VAL A 144 5.02 1.45 3.68
N PHE A 145 5.62 0.95 2.60
CA PHE A 145 4.85 0.55 1.41
C PHE A 145 4.33 -0.89 1.47
N PHE A 146 5.06 -1.81 2.08
CA PHE A 146 4.69 -3.24 2.07
C PHE A 146 3.97 -3.70 3.33
N LEU A 147 4.15 -3.03 4.48
CA LEU A 147 3.49 -3.43 5.72
C LEU A 147 1.96 -3.22 5.68
N PRO A 148 1.42 -2.05 5.22
CA PRO A 148 -0.02 -1.85 5.16
C PRO A 148 -0.78 -2.86 4.28
N PRO A 149 -0.39 -3.13 3.02
CA PRO A 149 -1.09 -4.11 2.20
C PRO A 149 -0.96 -5.53 2.75
N LEU A 150 0.12 -5.87 3.47
CA LEU A 150 0.28 -7.16 4.13
C LEU A 150 -0.66 -7.32 5.33
N ILE A 151 -0.85 -6.27 6.13
CA ILE A 151 -1.83 -6.30 7.24
C ILE A 151 -3.25 -6.47 6.68
N LEU A 152 -3.58 -5.74 5.60
CA LEU A 152 -4.89 -5.82 4.98
C LEU A 152 -5.14 -7.16 4.29
N SER A 153 -4.11 -7.79 3.70
CA SER A 153 -4.24 -9.12 3.13
C SER A 153 -4.56 -10.18 4.18
N VAL A 154 -3.90 -10.13 5.34
CA VAL A 154 -4.19 -11.01 6.48
C VAL A 154 -5.59 -10.77 7.00
N ALA A 155 -6.01 -9.51 7.17
CA ALA A 155 -7.36 -9.18 7.61
C ALA A 155 -8.44 -9.68 6.64
N ALA A 156 -8.24 -9.50 5.32
CA ALA A 156 -9.15 -9.98 4.30
C ALA A 156 -9.23 -11.51 4.27
N ALA A 157 -8.11 -12.21 4.40
CA ALA A 157 -8.07 -13.67 4.47
C ALA A 157 -8.86 -14.21 5.68
N VAL A 158 -8.68 -13.57 6.85
CA VAL A 158 -9.45 -13.90 8.07
C VAL A 158 -10.95 -13.75 7.83
N ILE A 159 -11.39 -12.63 7.25
CA ILE A 159 -12.82 -12.39 6.94
C ILE A 159 -13.38 -13.48 6.02
N ILE A 160 -12.66 -13.84 4.96
CA ILE A 160 -13.09 -14.90 4.02
C ILE A 160 -13.18 -16.26 4.73
N CYS A 161 -12.19 -16.62 5.56
CA CYS A 161 -12.21 -17.89 6.30
C CYS A 161 -13.39 -18.00 7.28
N PHE A 162 -13.71 -16.92 8.01
CA PHE A 162 -14.85 -16.91 8.93
C PHE A 162 -16.20 -16.91 8.20
N ALA A 163 -16.32 -16.19 7.08
CA ALA A 163 -17.53 -16.20 6.27
C ALA A 163 -17.81 -17.58 5.65
N GLY A 164 -16.77 -18.35 5.29
CA GLY A 164 -16.90 -19.70 4.75
C GLY A 164 -17.36 -20.77 5.74
N ASN A 165 -17.14 -20.59 7.05
CA ASN A 165 -17.57 -21.54 8.08
C ASN A 165 -19.03 -21.34 8.54
N GLY A 166 -19.69 -20.25 8.13
CA GLY A 166 -21.07 -19.92 8.53
C GLY A 166 -22.17 -20.61 7.72
N THR A 167 -21.85 -21.31 6.63
CA THR A 167 -22.82 -21.97 5.76
C THR A 167 -22.82 -23.49 5.95
N ALA A 168 -23.10 -23.94 7.17
CA ALA A 168 -23.70 -25.26 7.31
C ALA A 168 -25.16 -25.13 6.84
N PRO A 169 -25.59 -25.76 5.73
CA PRO A 169 -27.01 -25.78 5.39
C PRO A 169 -27.73 -26.51 6.53
N LEU A 170 -28.67 -25.83 7.18
CA LEU A 170 -29.70 -26.48 7.97
C LEU A 170 -30.35 -27.53 7.09
N LYS A 171 -29.95 -28.79 7.30
CA LYS A 171 -30.51 -29.98 6.68
C LYS A 171 -32.02 -29.91 6.97
N PRO A 172 -32.89 -29.79 5.96
CA PRO A 172 -34.33 -29.86 6.22
C PRO A 172 -34.59 -31.23 6.85
N ASN A 173 -35.15 -31.22 8.06
CA ASN A 173 -35.59 -32.40 8.78
C ASN A 173 -36.53 -33.18 7.85
N THR A 174 -36.00 -34.22 7.23
CA THR A 174 -36.78 -35.23 6.53
C THR A 174 -37.40 -36.09 7.63
N SER A 175 -38.51 -35.62 8.19
CA SER A 175 -39.38 -36.42 9.04
C SER A 175 -39.90 -37.57 8.19
N THR A 176 -39.28 -38.72 8.40
CA THR A 176 -39.66 -40.01 7.85
C THR A 176 -40.73 -40.59 8.79
N THR A 177 -41.95 -40.80 8.30
CA THR A 177 -42.89 -41.81 8.85
C THR A 177 -43.98 -42.12 7.80
N PRO A 178 -44.59 -43.32 7.81
CA PRO A 178 -44.53 -44.24 6.68
C PRO A 178 -45.88 -44.45 5.99
N SER A 179 -45.78 -45.02 4.79
CA SER A 179 -46.85 -45.65 4.02
C SER A 179 -47.63 -46.70 4.83
N GLN A 180 -48.95 -46.53 4.90
CA GLN A 180 -50.00 -47.56 5.01
C GLN A 180 -51.08 -47.08 4.02
N MET A 181 -51.19 -47.61 2.80
CA MET A 181 -51.79 -48.89 2.44
C MET A 181 -53.29 -48.93 2.76
N GLU A 182 -54.11 -48.39 1.86
CA GLU A 182 -55.49 -48.88 1.67
C GLU A 182 -55.90 -48.66 0.21
N THR A 183 -55.57 -49.67 -0.60
CA THR A 183 -56.26 -49.95 -1.86
C THR A 183 -57.39 -50.94 -1.56
N MET A 184 -58.57 -50.68 -2.13
CA MET A 184 -59.33 -51.63 -2.98
C MET A 184 -60.83 -51.79 -2.62
N ASN A 185 -61.65 -51.70 -3.68
CA ASN A 185 -63.05 -52.13 -3.86
C ASN A 185 -64.16 -51.28 -3.19
N THR A 186 -65.17 -50.80 -3.93
CA THR A 186 -66.07 -51.68 -4.70
C THR A 186 -66.74 -50.94 -5.87
N SER A 187 -66.80 -51.65 -6.99
CA SER A 187 -67.51 -51.35 -8.24
C SER A 187 -69.03 -51.53 -8.10
N GLY A 188 -69.80 -50.68 -8.78
CA GLY A 188 -71.14 -51.01 -9.31
C GLY A 188 -72.34 -50.77 -8.40
N ASN A 189 -73.17 -49.79 -8.74
CA ASN A 189 -74.45 -50.12 -9.36
C ASN A 189 -75.13 -48.94 -10.06
N MET A 190 -75.55 -49.26 -11.27
CA MET A 190 -76.53 -48.61 -12.12
C MET A 190 -77.92 -48.72 -11.47
N ILE A 191 -78.81 -47.75 -11.69
CA ILE A 191 -80.21 -47.91 -12.14
C ILE A 191 -81.02 -46.63 -11.85
N ASP A 192 -81.70 -46.19 -12.91
CA ASP A 192 -82.74 -45.18 -13.03
C ASP A 192 -83.83 -45.22 -11.95
N THR A 193 -84.49 -44.09 -11.68
CA THR A 193 -85.94 -43.97 -11.97
C THR A 193 -86.50 -42.54 -11.74
N ASN A 194 -87.41 -42.20 -12.65
CA ASN A 194 -88.30 -41.04 -12.71
C ASN A 194 -89.35 -40.98 -11.57
N HIS A 195 -90.13 -39.89 -11.61
CA HIS A 195 -91.36 -39.55 -10.87
C HIS A 195 -91.09 -38.74 -9.59
N THR A 196 -91.73 -37.60 -9.32
CA THR A 196 -92.98 -37.00 -9.82
C THR A 196 -92.99 -35.51 -9.46
#